data_AF-A0A536RYW0-F1
#
_entry.id   AF-A0A536RYW0-F1
#
_cell.length_a   1.000
_cell.length_b   1.000
_cell.length_c   1.000
_cell.angle_alpha   90.00
_cell.angle_beta   90.00
_cell.angle_gamma   90.00
#
_symmetry.space_group_name_H-M   'P 1'
#
loop_
_entity.id
_entity.type
_entity.pdbx_description
1 polymer ?
#
loop_
_entity_poly.entity_id
_entity_poly.type
_entity_poly.pdbx_seq_one_letter_code
_entity_poly.pdbx_strand_id
1 'polypeptide(L)'
;MQGERRPARHGVLQLRDPEPRKEPEVVPRLRLIAILVSLAGVAVSIYLTVVHYAGFVPACPVSGAISCEAVLSSPYAVIAGTSIPTSVAGILWFAVSAALWARPRRSLLLAWSMLGLLTVIYLLFVEIVLVGAVCLWCTAAHALVVVLVLIAMGRK
;
A
#
# COMPACT_ATOMS: atom_id res chain seq x y z
N MET A 1 61.76 -34.93 -39.80
CA MET A 1 60.65 -35.45 -40.63
C MET A 1 59.58 -36.00 -39.68
N GLN A 2 58.33 -35.53 -39.83
CA GLN A 2 57.03 -36.08 -39.37
C GLN A 2 56.96 -36.78 -38.00
N GLY A 3 56.06 -36.49 -37.07
CA GLY A 3 54.84 -35.70 -37.06
C GLY A 3 53.99 -36.18 -35.87
N GLU A 4 53.28 -35.27 -35.20
CA GLU A 4 52.13 -35.59 -34.33
C GLU A 4 51.32 -34.28 -34.17
N ARG A 5 50.38 -33.99 -35.07
CA ARG A 5 48.93 -34.19 -34.93
C ARG A 5 48.30 -33.77 -33.58
N ARG A 6 47.88 -32.50 -33.54
CA ARG A 6 46.49 -32.01 -33.29
C ARG A 6 45.85 -32.26 -31.89
N PRO A 7 44.66 -31.69 -31.61
CA PRO A 7 44.48 -30.49 -30.77
C PRO A 7 43.62 -30.78 -29.52
N ALA A 8 43.62 -29.91 -28.51
CA ALA A 8 42.43 -29.61 -27.70
C ALA A 8 42.83 -28.79 -26.48
N ARG A 9 42.58 -27.47 -26.52
CA ARG A 9 42.01 -26.74 -25.39
C ARG A 9 41.27 -25.50 -25.90
N HIS A 10 40.42 -25.72 -26.92
CA HIS A 10 39.39 -24.79 -27.36
C HIS A 10 38.15 -24.81 -26.44
N GLY A 11 38.29 -25.24 -25.17
CA GLY A 11 37.17 -25.60 -24.31
C GLY A 11 37.02 -24.79 -23.02
N VAL A 12 37.82 -23.73 -22.82
CA VAL A 12 37.70 -22.90 -21.60
C VAL A 12 36.94 -21.59 -21.87
N LEU A 13 36.60 -21.30 -23.13
CA LEU A 13 35.64 -20.26 -23.49
C LEU A 13 34.20 -20.80 -23.38
N GLN A 14 33.89 -21.51 -22.30
CA GLN A 14 32.54 -21.47 -21.74
C GLN A 14 32.36 -20.04 -21.24
N LEU A 15 32.05 -19.15 -22.19
CA LEU A 15 31.20 -18.01 -21.93
C LEU A 15 30.04 -18.59 -21.14
N ARG A 16 30.09 -18.38 -19.84
CA ARG A 16 28.95 -18.54 -18.98
C ARG A 16 28.02 -17.44 -19.41
N ASP A 17 27.27 -17.69 -20.49
CA ASP A 17 26.21 -16.82 -20.93
C ASP A 17 25.37 -16.55 -19.68
N PRO A 18 25.32 -15.30 -19.19
CA PRO A 18 24.36 -14.96 -18.18
C PRO A 18 23.01 -15.10 -18.87
N GLU A 19 22.35 -16.24 -18.67
CA GLU A 19 20.96 -16.48 -19.04
C GLU A 19 20.20 -15.18 -18.73
N PRO A 20 19.53 -14.55 -19.72
CA PRO A 20 18.86 -13.28 -19.50
C PRO A 20 17.75 -13.52 -18.48
N ARG A 21 18.01 -13.15 -17.22
CA ARG A 21 17.00 -13.13 -16.15
C ARG A 21 15.78 -12.39 -16.71
N LYS A 22 14.67 -13.10 -16.89
CA LYS A 22 13.35 -12.57 -17.22
C LYS A 22 12.79 -11.73 -16.05
N GLU A 23 13.55 -10.78 -15.53
CA GLU A 23 13.13 -9.88 -14.44
C GLU A 23 12.75 -8.43 -14.82
N PRO A 24 12.53 -7.98 -16.07
CA PRO A 24 12.09 -6.60 -16.28
C PRO A 24 10.57 -6.37 -16.37
N GLU A 25 9.70 -7.39 -16.51
CA GLU A 25 8.27 -7.14 -16.81
C GLU A 25 7.32 -7.18 -15.58
N VAL A 26 7.68 -7.93 -14.54
CA VAL A 26 6.84 -8.05 -13.32
C VAL A 26 6.94 -6.79 -12.45
N VAL A 27 8.12 -6.16 -12.41
CA VAL A 27 8.37 -4.96 -11.58
C VAL A 27 7.59 -3.72 -12.08
N PRO A 28 7.50 -3.43 -13.40
CA PRO A 28 6.65 -2.37 -13.94
C PRO A 28 5.16 -2.57 -13.65
N ARG A 29 4.64 -3.80 -13.83
CA ARG A 29 3.23 -4.11 -13.57
C ARG A 29 2.89 -3.91 -12.09
N LEU A 30 3.75 -4.38 -11.18
CA LEU A 30 3.56 -4.22 -9.74
C LEU A 30 3.62 -2.74 -9.31
N ARG A 31 4.52 -1.95 -9.91
CA ARG A 31 4.56 -0.50 -9.69
C ARG A 31 3.28 0.18 -10.17
N LEU A 32 2.78 -0.16 -11.36
CA LEU A 32 1.55 0.41 -11.88
C LEU A 32 0.36 0.08 -10.97
N ILE A 33 0.23 -1.19 -10.55
CA ILE A 33 -0.80 -1.63 -9.61
C ILE A 33 -0.69 -0.84 -8.29
N ALA A 34 0.51 -0.70 -7.72
CA ALA A 34 0.69 0.04 -6.48
C ALA A 34 0.34 1.53 -6.61
N ILE A 35 0.63 2.15 -7.75
CA ILE A 35 0.23 3.54 -8.03
C ILE A 35 -1.30 3.62 -8.13
N LEU A 36 -1.95 2.72 -8.85
CA LEU A 36 -3.41 2.69 -8.97
C LEU A 36 -4.10 2.47 -7.62
N VAL A 37 -3.59 1.54 -6.81
CA VAL A 37 -4.07 1.29 -5.44
C VAL A 37 -3.88 2.53 -4.56
N SER A 38 -2.76 3.23 -4.69
CA SER A 38 -2.51 4.47 -3.95
C SER A 38 -3.48 5.58 -4.38
N LEU A 39 -3.74 5.74 -5.67
CA LEU A 39 -4.71 6.71 -6.18
C LEU A 39 -6.13 6.40 -5.72
N ALA A 40 -6.53 5.12 -5.72
CA ALA A 40 -7.80 4.70 -5.17
C ALA A 40 -7.91 5.05 -3.67
N GLY A 41 -6.84 4.82 -2.91
CA GLY A 41 -6.77 5.19 -1.49
C GLY A 41 -6.88 6.69 -1.23
N VAL A 42 -6.26 7.52 -2.07
CA VAL A 42 -6.46 8.98 -2.05
C VAL A 42 -7.93 9.33 -2.30
N ALA A 43 -8.56 8.75 -3.32
CA ALA A 43 -9.96 9.03 -3.65
C ALA A 43 -10.91 8.67 -2.50
N VAL A 44 -10.75 7.49 -1.90
CA VAL A 44 -11.52 7.04 -0.74
C VAL A 44 -11.31 7.97 0.46
N SER A 45 -10.06 8.39 0.70
CA SER A 45 -9.74 9.27 1.83
C SER A 45 -10.33 10.67 1.65
N ILE A 46 -10.27 11.22 0.43
CA ILE A 46 -10.93 12.49 0.08
C ILE A 46 -12.44 12.40 0.28
N TYR A 47 -13.07 11.32 -0.21
CA TYR A 47 -14.51 11.10 -0.02
C TYR A 47 -14.87 11.12 1.47
N LEU A 48 -14.14 10.39 2.31
CA LEU A 48 -14.35 10.38 3.75
C LEU A 48 -14.14 11.74 4.41
N THR A 49 -13.12 12.50 4.00
CA THR A 49 -12.88 13.86 4.50
C THR A 49 -14.04 14.80 4.14
N VAL A 50 -14.54 14.73 2.90
CA VAL A 50 -15.69 15.53 2.46
C VAL A 50 -16.94 15.16 3.25
N VAL A 51 -17.23 13.87 3.41
CA VAL A 51 -18.40 13.39 4.16
C VAL A 51 -18.34 13.83 5.62
N HIS A 52 -17.17 13.74 6.26
CA HIS A 52 -16.98 14.19 7.64
C HIS A 52 -17.25 15.69 7.80
N TYR A 53 -16.73 16.54 6.91
CA TYR A 53 -16.94 17.98 7.01
C TYR A 53 -18.33 18.45 6.56
N ALA A 54 -18.92 17.78 5.58
CA ALA A 54 -20.25 18.13 5.08
C ALA A 54 -21.38 17.60 5.98
N GLY A 55 -21.09 16.69 6.91
CA GLY A 55 -22.09 16.07 7.78
C GLY A 55 -23.09 15.19 7.02
N PHE A 56 -22.71 14.69 5.85
CA PHE A 56 -23.58 13.82 5.06
C PHE A 56 -23.63 12.42 5.65
N VAL A 57 -24.77 11.75 5.47
CA VAL A 57 -24.89 10.32 5.78
C VAL A 57 -24.02 9.55 4.77
N PRO A 58 -22.96 8.86 5.23
CA PRO A 58 -22.10 8.07 4.34
C PRO A 58 -22.92 6.99 3.63
N ALA A 59 -22.53 6.65 2.40
CA ALA A 59 -23.15 5.56 1.64
C ALA A 59 -22.74 4.20 2.22
N CYS A 60 -23.27 3.83 3.38
CA CYS A 60 -23.12 2.53 3.99
C CYS A 60 -24.30 2.22 4.93
N PRO A 61 -24.49 0.96 5.35
CA PRO A 61 -25.53 0.61 6.30
C PRO A 61 -25.40 1.45 7.58
N VAL A 62 -26.54 1.97 8.07
CA VAL A 62 -26.60 2.85 9.26
C VAL A 62 -27.05 2.12 10.53
N SER A 63 -27.26 0.81 10.46
CA SER A 63 -27.85 0.03 11.56
C SER A 63 -27.01 -1.20 11.92
N GLY A 64 -26.78 -1.40 13.22
CA GLY A 64 -26.09 -2.56 13.78
C GLY A 64 -24.58 -2.35 13.95
N ALA A 65 -23.80 -3.43 13.86
CA ALA A 65 -22.34 -3.39 14.03
C ALA A 65 -21.58 -2.70 12.89
N ILE A 66 -22.26 -2.39 11.77
CA ILE A 66 -21.69 -1.67 10.63
C ILE A 66 -22.39 -0.30 10.59
N SER A 67 -21.66 0.74 10.94
CA SER A 67 -22.14 2.12 10.89
C SER A 67 -20.99 3.09 10.67
N CYS A 68 -20.88 3.62 9.47
CA CYS A 68 -19.86 4.61 9.15
C CYS A 68 -20.16 5.96 9.81
N GLU A 69 -21.45 6.28 10.01
CA GLU A 69 -21.86 7.48 10.72
C GLU A 69 -21.34 7.47 12.15
N ALA A 70 -21.56 6.38 12.90
CA ALA A 70 -21.08 6.24 14.28
C ALA A 70 -19.55 6.40 14.39
N VAL A 71 -18.79 5.88 13.41
CA VAL A 71 -17.33 6.03 13.36
C VAL A 71 -16.92 7.46 13.01
N LEU A 72 -17.53 8.08 11.99
CA LEU A 72 -17.17 9.43 11.52
C LEU A 72 -17.60 10.55 12.47
N SER A 73 -18.65 10.34 13.28
CA SER A 73 -19.09 11.28 14.31
C SER A 73 -18.43 11.07 15.66
N SER A 74 -17.61 10.00 15.80
CA SER A 74 -16.92 9.70 17.06
C SER A 74 -15.82 10.72 17.35
N PRO A 75 -15.43 10.89 18.63
CA PRO A 75 -14.28 11.73 19.00
C PRO A 75 -12.95 11.22 18.40
N TYR A 76 -12.91 9.99 17.90
CA TYR A 76 -11.74 9.39 17.27
C TYR A 76 -11.66 9.63 15.75
N ALA A 77 -12.70 10.22 15.16
CA ALA A 77 -12.69 10.62 13.75
C ALA A 77 -11.69 11.76 13.48
N VAL A 78 -11.28 12.47 14.52
CA VAL A 78 -10.24 13.50 14.48
C VAL A 78 -8.96 13.04 15.15
N ILE A 79 -7.83 13.54 14.69
CA ILE A 79 -6.53 13.25 15.30
C ILE A 79 -6.50 13.91 16.69
N ALA A 80 -6.28 13.12 17.73
CA ALA A 80 -6.39 13.48 19.16
C ALA A 80 -6.07 14.97 19.45
N GLY A 81 -7.11 15.73 19.81
CA GLY A 81 -6.99 17.15 20.20
C GLY A 81 -6.90 18.16 19.06
N THR A 82 -7.03 17.73 17.80
CA THR A 82 -7.05 18.62 16.62
C THR A 82 -8.39 18.56 15.89
N SER A 83 -8.70 19.56 15.08
CA SER A 83 -9.87 19.56 14.17
C SER A 83 -9.61 18.86 12.83
N ILE A 84 -8.56 18.02 12.76
CA ILE A 84 -8.10 17.39 11.53
C ILE A 84 -8.61 15.94 11.50
N PRO A 85 -9.43 15.57 10.50
CA PRO A 85 -9.94 14.21 10.36
C PRO A 85 -8.79 13.22 10.15
N THR A 86 -8.92 12.03 10.73
CA THR A 86 -7.99 10.92 10.50
C THR A 86 -7.90 10.53 9.02
N SER A 87 -8.96 10.77 8.24
CA SER A 87 -8.97 10.61 6.78
C SER A 87 -7.95 11.50 6.05
N VAL A 88 -7.60 12.67 6.59
CA VAL A 88 -6.54 13.54 6.02
C VAL A 88 -5.17 12.88 6.13
N ALA A 89 -4.90 12.18 7.25
CA ALA A 89 -3.68 11.40 7.39
C ALA A 89 -3.63 10.26 6.35
N GLY A 90 -4.79 9.66 6.02
CA GLY A 90 -4.92 8.70 4.93
C GLY A 90 -4.57 9.30 3.56
N ILE A 91 -5.04 10.51 3.24
CA ILE A 91 -4.69 11.21 2.00
C ILE A 91 -3.17 11.38 1.90
N LEU A 92 -2.53 11.89 2.95
CA LEU A 92 -1.07 12.08 3.00
C LEU A 92 -0.34 10.74 2.82
N TRP A 93 -0.83 9.70 3.50
CA TRP A 93 -0.26 8.35 3.42
C TRP A 93 -0.22 7.80 1.99
N PHE A 94 -1.36 7.84 1.32
CA PHE A 94 -1.50 7.32 -0.03
C PHE A 94 -0.81 8.19 -1.08
N ALA A 95 -0.82 9.51 -0.92
CA ALA A 95 -0.10 10.43 -1.80
C ALA A 95 1.42 10.20 -1.74
N VAL A 96 1.99 10.09 -0.54
CA VAL A 96 3.41 9.76 -0.36
C VAL A 96 3.71 8.36 -0.89
N SER A 97 2.81 7.40 -0.69
CA SER A 97 2.95 6.05 -1.26
C SER A 97 3.06 6.11 -2.78
N ALA A 98 2.17 6.82 -3.47
CA ALA A 98 2.24 7.00 -4.92
C ALA A 98 3.58 7.60 -5.38
N ALA A 99 4.07 8.63 -4.67
CA ALA A 99 5.36 9.27 -4.96
C ALA A 99 6.55 8.32 -4.74
N LEU A 100 6.55 7.54 -3.64
CA LEU A 100 7.57 6.53 -3.38
C LEU A 100 7.55 5.43 -4.43
N TRP A 101 6.39 5.04 -4.94
CA TRP A 101 6.27 4.05 -6.01
C TRP A 101 6.76 4.54 -7.38
N ALA A 102 6.73 5.86 -7.63
CA ALA A 102 7.34 6.45 -8.81
C ALA A 102 8.88 6.36 -8.81
N ARG A 103 9.52 6.50 -7.63
CA ARG A 103 10.97 6.35 -7.45
C ARG A 103 11.29 5.39 -6.29
N PRO A 104 11.08 4.07 -6.49
CA PRO A 104 11.05 3.12 -5.39
C PRO A 104 12.44 2.87 -4.81
N ARG A 105 12.63 3.29 -3.56
CA ARG A 105 13.75 2.87 -2.70
C ARG A 105 13.25 1.85 -1.69
N ARG A 106 13.82 0.64 -1.70
CA ARG A 106 13.34 -0.49 -0.88
C ARG A 106 13.25 -0.16 0.61
N SER A 107 14.27 0.45 1.18
CA SER A 107 14.30 0.83 2.60
C SER A 107 13.18 1.81 2.97
N LEU A 108 12.96 2.85 2.14
CA LEU A 108 11.89 3.82 2.36
C LEU A 108 10.50 3.21 2.18
N LEU A 109 10.31 2.38 1.15
CA LEU A 109 9.03 1.71 0.92
C LEU A 109 8.65 0.78 2.07
N LEU A 110 9.62 0.04 2.63
CA LEU A 110 9.39 -0.84 3.77
C LEU A 110 9.12 -0.05 5.04
N ALA A 111 9.93 0.97 5.35
CA ALA A 111 9.73 1.83 6.52
C ALA A 111 8.37 2.53 6.46
N TRP A 112 7.99 3.05 5.29
CA TRP A 112 6.67 3.61 5.06
C TRP A 112 5.62 2.52 5.25
N SER A 113 5.67 1.41 4.52
CA SER A 113 4.69 0.31 4.65
C SER A 113 4.45 -0.14 6.09
N MET A 114 5.50 -0.22 6.92
CA MET A 114 5.35 -0.53 8.34
C MET A 114 4.56 0.51 9.13
N LEU A 115 4.82 1.80 8.91
CA LEU A 115 4.06 2.87 9.53
C LEU A 115 2.57 2.79 9.14
N GLY A 116 2.26 2.55 7.87
CA GLY A 116 0.88 2.34 7.41
C GLY A 116 0.21 1.13 8.07
N LEU A 117 0.94 0.01 8.20
CA LEU A 117 0.44 -1.19 8.86
C LEU A 117 0.13 -0.95 10.35
N LEU A 118 1.01 -0.25 11.06
CA LEU A 118 0.78 0.13 12.46
C LEU A 118 -0.46 1.02 12.60
N THR A 119 -0.63 1.99 11.70
CA THR A 119 -1.82 2.85 11.68
C THR A 119 -3.10 2.05 11.47
N VAL A 120 -3.12 1.10 10.53
CA VAL A 120 -4.30 0.24 10.29
C VAL A 120 -4.66 -0.57 11.53
N ILE A 121 -3.68 -1.18 12.20
CA ILE A 121 -3.92 -1.96 13.42
C ILE A 121 -4.52 -1.08 14.53
N TYR A 122 -3.97 0.13 14.71
CA TYR A 122 -4.49 1.08 15.68
C TYR A 122 -5.92 1.52 15.37
N LEU A 123 -6.22 1.87 14.11
CA LEU A 123 -7.57 2.31 13.72
C LEU A 123 -8.60 1.18 13.84
N LEU A 124 -8.25 -0.05 13.47
CA LEU A 124 -9.12 -1.20 13.69
C LEU A 124 -9.42 -1.43 15.18
N PHE A 125 -8.41 -1.25 16.05
CA PHE A 125 -8.62 -1.32 17.50
C PHE A 125 -9.60 -0.24 17.97
N VAL A 126 -9.47 0.99 17.47
CA VAL A 126 -10.38 2.09 17.78
C VAL A 126 -11.82 1.77 17.33
N GLU A 127 -12.01 1.32 16.09
CA GLU A 127 -13.34 0.99 15.55
C GLU A 127 -14.03 -0.11 16.37
N ILE A 128 -13.31 -1.20 16.65
CA ILE A 128 -13.89 -2.39 17.29
C ILE A 128 -14.06 -2.19 18.80
N VAL A 129 -13.06 -1.63 19.49
CA VAL A 129 -13.02 -1.61 20.96
C VAL A 129 -13.52 -0.30 21.54
N LEU A 130 -13.21 0.84 20.91
CA LEU A 130 -13.55 2.16 21.46
C LEU A 130 -14.88 2.70 20.92
N VAL A 131 -15.14 2.51 19.63
CA VAL A 131 -16.41 2.94 19.00
C VAL A 131 -17.47 1.84 19.07
N GLY A 132 -17.08 0.57 18.91
CA GLY A 132 -18.00 -0.56 18.88
C GLY A 132 -18.77 -0.69 17.57
N ALA A 133 -18.28 -0.05 16.49
CA ALA A 133 -18.88 -0.08 15.16
C ALA A 133 -17.79 -0.10 14.08
N VAL A 134 -18.07 -0.78 12.97
CA VAL A 134 -17.15 -0.91 11.84
C VAL A 134 -17.59 -0.02 10.69
N CYS A 135 -16.67 0.78 10.16
CA CYS A 135 -16.91 1.58 8.95
C CYS A 135 -16.43 0.81 7.71
N LEU A 136 -17.34 0.60 6.75
CA LEU A 136 -17.03 -0.11 5.51
C LEU A 136 -15.98 0.64 4.65
N TRP A 137 -16.08 1.97 4.62
CA TRP A 137 -15.14 2.82 3.87
C TRP A 137 -13.75 2.87 4.52
N CYS A 138 -13.67 2.93 5.85
CA CYS A 138 -12.40 2.81 6.58
C CYS A 138 -11.79 1.42 6.36
N THR A 139 -12.61 0.36 6.41
CA THR A 139 -12.16 -1.01 6.12
C THR A 139 -11.60 -1.14 4.69
N ALA A 140 -12.24 -0.50 3.71
CA ALA A 140 -11.72 -0.44 2.34
C ALA A 140 -10.35 0.26 2.29
N ALA A 141 -10.20 1.40 2.98
CA ALA A 141 -8.90 2.08 3.07
C ALA A 141 -7.84 1.21 3.76
N HIS A 142 -8.19 0.51 4.86
CA HIS A 142 -7.31 -0.44 5.55
C HIS A 142 -6.85 -1.55 4.61
N ALA A 143 -7.76 -2.13 3.82
CA ALA A 143 -7.43 -3.15 2.84
C ALA A 143 -6.46 -2.62 1.77
N LEU A 144 -6.66 -1.40 1.26
CA LEU A 144 -5.74 -0.77 0.30
C LEU A 144 -4.33 -0.59 0.87
N VAL A 145 -4.21 -0.16 2.13
CA VAL A 145 -2.91 -0.07 2.82
C VAL A 145 -2.26 -1.45 2.90
N VAL A 146 -2.99 -2.47 3.36
CA VAL A 146 -2.46 -3.85 3.47
C VAL A 146 -1.99 -4.36 2.11
N VAL A 147 -2.73 -4.12 1.03
CA VAL A 147 -2.32 -4.48 -0.33
C VAL A 147 -0.99 -3.81 -0.70
N LEU A 148 -0.81 -2.51 -0.42
CA LEU A 148 0.46 -1.81 -0.67
C LEU A 148 1.62 -2.41 0.14
N VAL A 149 1.37 -2.79 1.39
CA VAL A 149 2.37 -3.43 2.27
C VAL A 149 2.79 -4.79 1.71
N LEU A 150 1.82 -5.63 1.31
CA LEU A 150 2.08 -6.94 0.69
C LEU A 150 2.89 -6.79 -0.61
N ILE A 151 2.51 -5.83 -1.46
CA ILE A 151 3.21 -5.50 -2.69
C ILE A 151 4.66 -5.03 -2.39
N ALA A 152 4.87 -4.23 -1.35
CA ALA A 152 6.20 -3.78 -0.94
C ALA A 152 7.08 -4.95 -0.41
N MET A 153 6.51 -5.88 0.35
CA MET A 153 7.22 -7.06 0.89
C MET A 153 7.55 -8.10 -0.19
N GLY A 154 6.67 -8.27 -1.20
CA GLY A 154 6.85 -9.22 -2.30
C GLY A 154 7.96 -8.84 -3.29
N ARG A 155 8.47 -7.59 -3.21
CA ARG A 155 9.61 -7.12 -4.02
C ARG A 155 10.92 -7.67 -3.46
N LYS A 156 11.35 -8.85 -3.93
CA LYS A 156 12.68 -9.41 -3.65
C LYS A 156 13.79 -8.62 -4.33
#